data_AF-A0A920THL3-F1
#
_entry.id   AF-A0A920THL3-F1
#
_cell.length_a   1.000
_cell.length_b   1.000
_cell.length_c   1.000
_cell.angle_alpha   90.00
_cell.angle_beta   90.00
_cell.angle_gamma   90.00
#
_symmetry.space_group_name_H-M   'P 1'
#
loop_
_entity.id
_entity.type
_entity.pdbx_description
1 polymer ?
#
loop_
_entity_poly.entity_id
_entity_poly.type
_entity_poly.pdbx_seq_one_letter_code
_entity_poly.pdbx_strand_id
1 'polypeptide(L)'
;MNKFTGQNQFKFKVDTNWAKLPEGWTFKEVGGVGVDSQDRVYVFNRGEHPLIVFDREGNFLKSWGEGLYPRAHGVTMGPDDSIYLTDDGNHSVRKCNLNGDILMTFWISR
;
A
#
# COMPACT_ATOMS: atom_id res chain seq x y z
N MET A 1 12.26 -20.57 -13.80
CA MET A 1 11.48 -20.79 -15.04
C MET A 1 10.86 -19.46 -15.45
N ASN A 2 11.10 -18.96 -16.67
CA ASN A 2 10.50 -17.71 -17.16
C ASN A 2 9.03 -17.96 -17.57
N LYS A 3 8.12 -17.86 -16.60
CA LYS A 3 6.69 -18.03 -16.83
C LYS A 3 6.08 -16.67 -17.21
N PHE A 4 5.70 -16.51 -18.47
CA PHE A 4 4.92 -15.36 -18.93
C PHE A 4 3.42 -15.65 -18.74
N THR A 5 2.64 -14.61 -18.45
CA THR A 5 1.16 -14.66 -18.35
C THR A 5 0.53 -13.65 -19.32
N GLY A 6 -0.78 -13.75 -19.54
CA GLY A 6 -1.55 -12.90 -20.47
C GLY A 6 -1.88 -13.56 -21.81
N GLN A 7 -2.65 -12.86 -22.65
CA GLN A 7 -3.15 -13.35 -23.94
C GLN A 7 -2.87 -12.35 -25.06
N ASN A 8 -2.75 -12.86 -26.30
CA ASN A 8 -2.48 -12.08 -27.50
C ASN A 8 -1.22 -11.21 -27.36
N GLN A 9 -1.35 -9.91 -27.63
CA GLN A 9 -0.27 -8.93 -27.56
C GLN A 9 0.09 -8.51 -26.12
N PHE A 10 -0.73 -8.86 -25.13
CA PHE A 10 -0.49 -8.51 -23.74
C PHE A 10 0.16 -9.69 -23.01
N LYS A 11 1.50 -9.71 -23.02
CA LYS A 11 2.30 -10.70 -22.29
C LYS A 11 3.03 -10.01 -21.14
N PHE A 12 2.92 -10.58 -19.95
CA PHE A 12 3.52 -10.06 -18.73
C PHE A 12 4.49 -11.08 -18.16
N LYS A 13 5.58 -10.59 -17.58
CA LYS A 13 6.50 -11.41 -16.79
C LYS A 13 6.35 -10.99 -15.34
N VAL A 14 6.18 -11.96 -14.46
CA VAL A 14 6.21 -11.71 -13.02
C VAL A 14 7.64 -11.39 -12.62
N ASP A 15 7.83 -10.26 -11.94
CA ASP A 15 9.07 -9.94 -11.24
C ASP A 15 8.84 -10.10 -9.73
N THR A 16 9.31 -11.22 -9.18
CA THR A 16 9.18 -11.52 -7.76
C THR A 16 10.15 -10.72 -6.89
N ASN A 17 11.11 -10.02 -7.50
CA ASN A 17 12.15 -9.24 -6.83
C ASN A 17 11.94 -7.73 -7.00
N TRP A 18 10.78 -7.32 -7.54
CA TRP A 18 10.48 -5.93 -7.79
C TRP A 18 10.55 -5.10 -6.50
N ALA A 19 9.86 -5.50 -5.44
CA ALA A 19 9.85 -4.78 -4.17
C ALA A 19 11.17 -4.98 -3.40
N LYS A 20 11.97 -3.92 -3.27
CA LYS A 20 13.24 -3.90 -2.55
C LYS A 20 13.02 -3.34 -1.15
N LEU A 21 12.63 -4.21 -0.24
CA LEU A 21 12.43 -3.87 1.17
C LEU A 21 13.78 -3.56 1.86
N PRO A 22 13.79 -2.67 2.86
CA PRO A 22 14.92 -2.53 3.78
C PRO A 22 15.31 -3.87 4.43
N GLU A 23 16.57 -4.00 4.84
CA GLU A 23 17.06 -5.23 5.47
C GLU A 23 16.25 -5.58 6.73
N GLY A 24 15.89 -6.86 6.86
CA GLY A 24 15.09 -7.37 7.97
C GLY A 24 13.58 -7.13 7.85
N TRP A 25 13.13 -6.30 6.91
CA TRP A 25 11.71 -6.04 6.72
C TRP A 25 11.04 -7.15 5.91
N THR A 26 9.79 -7.45 6.25
CA THR A 26 8.97 -8.43 5.52
C THR A 26 7.56 -7.90 5.37
N PHE A 27 6.92 -8.21 4.24
CA PHE A 27 5.47 -8.13 4.17
C PHE A 27 4.84 -9.22 5.03
N LYS A 28 3.68 -8.92 5.61
CA LYS A 28 2.74 -9.94 6.07
C LYS A 28 1.61 -10.07 5.05
N GLU A 29 0.36 -10.02 5.49
CA GLU A 29 -0.78 -10.01 4.60
C GLU A 29 -0.93 -8.62 3.98
N VAL A 30 -0.83 -8.52 2.66
CA VAL A 30 -1.09 -7.28 1.90
C VAL A 30 -2.60 -7.17 1.68
N GLY A 31 -3.23 -6.20 2.34
CA GLY A 31 -4.67 -5.93 2.21
C GLY A 31 -5.00 -5.19 0.91
N GLY A 32 -4.09 -4.34 0.42
CA GLY A 32 -4.29 -3.64 -0.84
C GLY A 32 -3.06 -2.89 -1.32
N VAL A 33 -3.13 -2.47 -2.58
CA VAL A 33 -2.13 -1.61 -3.22
C VAL A 33 -2.81 -0.42 -3.89
N GLY A 34 -2.14 0.72 -3.89
CA GLY A 34 -2.55 1.94 -4.61
C GLY A 34 -1.38 2.51 -5.41
N VAL A 35 -1.67 3.26 -6.47
CA VAL A 35 -0.67 3.96 -7.26
C VAL A 35 -1.08 5.43 -7.38
N ASP A 36 -0.17 6.34 -7.06
CA ASP A 36 -0.43 7.78 -7.16
C ASP A 36 -0.14 8.34 -8.56
N SER A 37 -0.34 9.65 -8.73
CA SER A 37 -0.08 10.34 -10.00
C SER A 37 1.38 10.34 -10.47
N GLN A 38 2.33 9.91 -9.61
CA GLN A 38 3.77 9.88 -9.87
C GLN A 38 4.29 8.44 -10.07
N ASP A 39 3.41 7.47 -10.35
CA ASP A 39 3.73 6.04 -10.47
C ASP A 39 4.36 5.43 -9.19
N ARG A 40 4.18 6.06 -8.02
CA ARG A 40 4.63 5.46 -6.75
C ARG A 40 3.61 4.45 -6.25
N VAL A 41 4.09 3.33 -5.78
CA VAL A 41 3.25 2.19 -5.35
C VAL A 41 3.17 2.15 -3.84
N TYR A 42 1.95 2.22 -3.32
CA TYR A 42 1.62 2.18 -1.90
C TYR A 42 1.12 0.79 -1.55
N VAL A 43 1.87 0.05 -0.75
CA VAL A 43 1.55 -1.31 -0.33
C VAL A 43 1.07 -1.29 1.12
N PHE A 44 -0.22 -1.55 1.34
CA PHE A 44 -0.82 -1.58 2.66
C PHE A 44 -0.93 -3.02 3.15
N ASN A 45 -0.22 -3.32 4.23
CA ASN A 45 -0.01 -4.66 4.74
C ASN A 45 -0.12 -4.70 6.26
N ARG A 46 -0.33 -5.91 6.81
CA ARG A 46 -0.51 -6.15 8.25
C ARG A 46 0.80 -6.38 9.01
N GLY A 47 1.93 -5.97 8.44
CA GLY A 47 3.25 -6.10 9.05
C GLY A 47 3.58 -4.96 10.01
N GLU A 48 4.83 -4.94 10.49
CA GLU A 48 5.35 -3.91 11.40
C GLU A 48 5.32 -2.51 10.80
N HIS A 49 5.36 -2.43 9.46
CA HIS A 49 5.28 -1.19 8.68
C HIS A 49 4.02 -1.24 7.82
N PRO A 50 2.89 -0.69 8.29
CA PRO A 50 1.60 -0.94 7.65
C PRO A 50 1.52 -0.43 6.21
N LEU A 51 1.97 0.80 5.94
CA LEU A 51 2.05 1.31 4.58
C LEU A 51 3.50 1.50 4.16
N ILE A 52 3.90 0.83 3.08
CA ILE A 52 5.24 0.94 2.49
C ILE A 52 5.11 1.52 1.09
N VAL A 53 5.91 2.52 0.78
CA VAL A 53 5.87 3.26 -0.49
C VAL A 53 7.12 2.95 -1.29
N PHE A 54 6.93 2.59 -2.55
CA PHE A 54 7.99 2.33 -3.51
C PHE A 54 7.89 3.27 -4.72
N ASP A 55 9.00 3.49 -5.41
CA ASP A 55 8.95 4.01 -6.78
C ASP A 55 8.50 2.92 -7.76
N ARG A 56 8.41 3.30 -9.04
CA ARG A 56 8.00 2.42 -10.12
C ARG A 56 8.93 1.22 -10.31
N GLU A 57 10.20 1.37 -10.00
CA GLU A 57 11.24 0.35 -10.07
C GLU A 57 11.33 -0.51 -8.80
N GLY A 58 10.43 -0.27 -7.85
CA GLY A 58 10.30 -1.02 -6.60
C GLY A 58 11.36 -0.68 -5.57
N ASN A 59 12.06 0.45 -5.71
CA ASN A 59 12.95 0.95 -4.66
C ASN A 59 12.11 1.53 -3.53
N PHE A 60 12.45 1.17 -2.29
CA PHE A 60 11.82 1.73 -1.10
C PHE A 60 12.02 3.25 -1.05
N LEU A 61 10.93 3.99 -0.80
CA LEU A 61 10.95 5.44 -0.62
C LEU A 61 10.72 5.82 0.84
N LYS A 62 9.67 5.28 1.45
CA LYS A 62 9.27 5.57 2.85
C LYS A 62 8.22 4.58 3.37
N SER A 63 8.01 4.56 4.68
CA SER A 63 6.87 3.90 5.32
C SER A 63 6.14 4.85 6.25
N TRP A 64 4.90 4.52 6.60
CA TRP A 64 4.13 5.17 7.65
C TRP A 64 2.94 4.31 8.10
N GLY A 65 2.26 4.74 9.16
CA GLY A 65 1.05 4.10 9.69
C GLY A 65 1.28 3.21 10.92
N GLU A 66 2.51 3.13 11.42
CA GLU A 66 2.85 2.37 12.62
C GLU A 66 2.00 2.81 13.82
N GLY A 67 1.42 1.85 14.53
CA GLY A 67 0.52 2.09 15.66
C GLY A 67 -0.88 2.63 15.31
N LEU A 68 -1.14 2.96 14.04
CA LEU A 68 -2.42 3.53 13.58
C LEU A 68 -3.35 2.49 12.96
N TYR A 69 -2.78 1.42 12.41
CA TYR A 69 -3.50 0.40 11.65
C TYR A 69 -3.22 -0.99 12.24
N PRO A 70 -3.92 -1.38 13.32
CA PRO A 70 -3.71 -2.68 13.95
C PRO A 70 -4.06 -3.86 13.02
N ARG A 71 -4.88 -3.61 12.00
CA ARG A 71 -5.26 -4.61 10.99
C ARG A 71 -5.62 -3.94 9.66
N ALA A 72 -4.58 -3.52 8.95
CA ALA A 72 -4.68 -2.97 7.59
C ALA A 72 -5.54 -3.86 6.67
N HIS A 73 -6.49 -3.29 5.94
CA HIS A 73 -7.41 -4.06 5.10
C HIS A 73 -7.52 -3.54 3.67
N GLY A 74 -7.82 -2.25 3.45
CA GLY A 74 -8.11 -1.73 2.12
C GLY A 74 -7.40 -0.42 1.80
N VAL A 75 -7.14 -0.20 0.52
CA VAL A 75 -6.51 1.00 -0.04
C VAL A 75 -7.34 1.50 -1.20
N THR A 76 -7.55 2.81 -1.29
CA THR A 76 -8.11 3.45 -2.48
C THR A 76 -7.46 4.82 -2.65
N MET A 77 -6.95 5.11 -3.85
CA MET A 77 -6.40 6.43 -4.18
C MET A 77 -7.54 7.37 -4.61
N GLY A 78 -7.53 8.58 -4.09
CA GLY A 78 -8.40 9.67 -4.53
C GLY A 78 -7.83 10.39 -5.76
N PRO A 79 -8.67 11.15 -6.49
CA PRO A 79 -8.24 11.92 -7.67
C PRO A 79 -7.32 13.10 -7.34
N ASP A 80 -7.24 13.48 -6.05
CA ASP A 80 -6.42 14.56 -5.50
C ASP A 80 -5.11 14.04 -4.86
N ASP A 81 -4.69 12.81 -5.20
CA ASP A 81 -3.59 12.11 -4.53
C ASP A 81 -3.80 11.97 -3.01
N SER A 82 -5.06 12.01 -2.53
CA SER A 82 -5.35 11.46 -1.21
C SER A 82 -5.37 9.93 -1.24
N ILE A 83 -5.18 9.31 -0.08
CA ILE A 83 -5.28 7.86 0.07
C ILE A 83 -6.29 7.54 1.17
N TYR A 84 -7.23 6.67 0.86
CA TYR A 84 -8.22 6.15 1.79
C TYR A 84 -7.77 4.77 2.27
N LEU A 85 -7.58 4.64 3.56
CA LEU A 85 -7.08 3.44 4.22
C LEU A 85 -8.15 2.90 5.16
N THR A 86 -8.53 1.63 4.99
CA THR A 86 -9.50 0.95 5.85
C THR A 86 -8.81 -0.05 6.76
N ASP A 87 -9.20 -0.05 8.03
CA ASP A 87 -8.68 -0.95 9.06
C ASP A 87 -9.84 -1.70 9.71
N ASP A 88 -9.83 -3.04 9.62
CA ASP A 88 -10.92 -3.88 10.13
C ASP A 88 -10.79 -4.18 11.63
N GLY A 89 -9.64 -3.89 12.26
CA GLY A 89 -9.43 -4.03 13.70
C GLY A 89 -9.95 -2.83 14.50
N ASN A 90 -9.73 -1.62 13.98
CA ASN A 90 -10.17 -0.34 14.55
C ASN A 90 -11.52 0.12 13.96
N HIS A 91 -12.06 -0.60 12.98
CA HIS A 91 -13.31 -0.28 12.28
C HIS A 91 -13.35 1.18 11.78
N SER A 92 -12.28 1.60 11.11
CA SER A 92 -12.10 2.99 10.68
C SER A 92 -11.72 3.10 9.21
N VAL A 93 -12.12 4.21 8.59
CA VAL A 93 -11.63 4.67 7.30
C VAL A 93 -10.89 5.98 7.52
N ARG A 94 -9.65 6.10 7.08
CA ARG A 94 -8.87 7.35 7.18
C ARG A 94 -8.56 7.86 5.78
N LYS A 95 -8.88 9.12 5.51
CA LYS A 95 -8.34 9.87 4.37
C LYS A 95 -7.03 10.50 4.81
N CYS A 96 -5.93 10.15 4.16
CA CYS A 96 -4.61 10.72 4.40
C CYS A 96 -4.10 11.44 3.15
N ASN A 97 -3.15 12.37 3.33
CA ASN A 97 -2.29 12.80 2.24
C ASN A 97 -1.16 11.77 2.02
N LEU A 98 -0.36 11.95 0.96
CA LEU A 98 0.75 11.04 0.62
C LEU A 98 1.95 11.12 1.56
N ASN A 99 1.96 12.06 2.53
CA ASN A 99 2.95 12.13 3.60
C ASN A 99 2.52 11.35 4.85
N GLY A 100 1.29 10.83 4.87
CA GLY A 100 0.75 10.08 6.00
C GLY A 100 -0.04 10.92 6.99
N ASP A 101 -0.20 12.23 6.73
CA ASP A 101 -1.04 13.07 7.58
C ASP A 101 -2.50 12.71 7.39
N ILE A 102 -3.20 12.46 8.50
CA ILE A 102 -4.64 12.15 8.50
C ILE A 102 -5.40 13.46 8.28
N LEU A 103 -6.10 13.55 7.16
CA LEU A 103 -6.96 14.68 6.80
C LEU A 103 -8.37 14.51 7.34
N MET A 104 -8.84 13.26 7.41
CA MET A 104 -10.19 12.93 7.89
C MET A 104 -10.23 11.50 8.40
N THR A 105 -11.04 11.25 9.40
CA THR A 105 -11.37 9.88 9.79
C THR A 105 -12.87 9.68 9.90
N PHE A 106 -13.32 8.55 9.39
CA PHE A 106 -14.66 8.03 9.55
C PHE A 106 -14.58 6.81 10.48
N TRP A 107 -15.18 6.91 11.66
CA TRP A 107 -15.36 5.80 12.60
C TRP A 107 -16.72 5.96 13.28
N ILE A 108 -17.19 4.90 13.95
CA ILE A 108 -18.39 4.97 14.78
C ILE A 108 -17.96 5.39 16.18
N SER A 109 -18.32 6.60 16.63
CA SER A 109 -18.07 7.01 18.02
C SER A 109 -18.90 6.13 18.95
N ARG A 110 -18.27 5.53 19.96
CA ARG A 110 -18.99 5.06 21.15
C ARG A 110 -19.24 6.23 22.09
#